data_AF-A0A432UXI0-F1
#
_entry.id   AF-A0A432UXI0-F1
#
_cell.length_a   1.000
_cell.length_b   1.000
_cell.length_c   1.000
_cell.angle_alpha   90.00
_cell.angle_beta   90.00
_cell.angle_gamma   90.00
#
_symmetry.space_group_name_H-M   'P 1'
#
loop_
_entity.id
_entity.type
_entity.pdbx_description
1 polymer ?
#
loop_
_entity_poly.entity_id
_entity_poly.type
_entity_poly.pdbx_seq_one_letter_code
_entity_poly.pdbx_strand_id
1 'polypeptide(L)' 'LDKSWFYSDSHNDLPLLEQVSNPYAVDPDDTLRRIAQERNWNIATFRNGVIIV' A
#
# COMPACT_ATOMS: atom_id res chain seq x y z
N LEU A 1 6.27 4.62 20.17
CA LEU A 1 6.97 4.83 18.89
C LEU A 1 6.00 4.45 17.78
N ASP A 2 5.90 5.36 16.84
CA ASP A 2 4.65 5.82 16.24
C ASP A 2 4.10 4.87 15.19
N LYS A 3 2.82 4.52 15.34
CA LYS A 3 2.10 3.85 14.26
C LYS A 3 2.06 4.83 13.09
N SER A 4 2.79 4.51 12.05
CA SER A 4 2.82 5.24 10.79
C SER A 4 2.11 4.42 9.72
N TRP A 5 1.33 5.11 8.89
CA TRP A 5 0.64 4.56 7.74
C TRP A 5 1.08 5.31 6.50
N PHE A 6 1.18 4.59 5.40
CA PHE A 6 1.43 5.18 4.09
C PHE A 6 0.62 4.41 3.05
N TYR A 7 -0.03 5.16 2.16
CA TYR A 7 -0.92 4.64 1.14
C TYR A 7 -0.35 5.04 -0.22
N SER A 8 -0.14 4.08 -1.11
CA SER A 8 0.30 4.36 -2.48
C SER A 8 -0.26 3.33 -3.46
N ASP A 9 -0.46 3.76 -4.69
CA ASP A 9 -0.89 2.97 -5.85
C ASP A 9 0.27 2.56 -6.75
N SER A 10 1.47 3.10 -6.52
CA SER A 10 2.61 2.92 -7.42
C SER A 10 3.84 2.33 -6.73
N HIS A 11 4.51 1.41 -7.43
CA HIS A 11 5.80 0.85 -6.98
C HIS A 11 6.90 1.91 -6.80
N ASN A 12 6.75 3.10 -7.39
CA ASN A 12 7.68 4.21 -7.23
C ASN A 12 7.86 4.60 -5.75
N ASP A 13 6.81 4.45 -4.95
CA ASP A 13 6.85 4.80 -3.52
C ASP A 13 7.26 3.64 -2.61
N LEU A 14 7.73 2.53 -3.19
CA LEU A 14 8.18 1.37 -2.42
C LEU A 14 9.19 1.73 -1.30
N PRO A 15 10.18 2.62 -1.53
CA PRO A 15 11.10 3.02 -0.46
C PRO A 15 10.43 3.72 0.73
N LEU A 16 9.28 4.39 0.51
CA LEU A 16 8.51 5.05 1.57
C LEU A 16 7.57 4.06 2.28
N LEU A 17 6.93 3.16 1.53
CA LEU A 17 6.13 2.07 2.09
C LEU A 17 6.95 1.17 3.02
N GLU A 18 8.22 0.94 2.71
CA GLU A 18 9.15 0.15 3.54
C GLU A 18 9.52 0.82 4.87
N GLN A 19 9.34 2.12 5.00
CA GLN A 19 9.73 2.87 6.20
C GLN A 19 8.60 2.97 7.25
N VAL A 20 7.36 2.63 6.88
CA VAL A 20 6.22 2.73 7.79
C VAL A 20 5.83 1.39 8.40
N SER A 21 5.24 1.45 9.59
CA SER A 21 4.77 0.25 10.30
C SER A 21 3.51 -0.37 9.70
N ASN A 22 2.72 0.38 8.94
CA ASN A 22 1.45 -0.06 8.36
C ASN A 22 1.32 0.40 6.88
N PRO A 23 2.04 -0.22 5.94
CA PRO A 23 1.92 0.09 4.52
C PRO A 23 0.59 -0.42 3.95
N TYR A 24 -0.01 0.38 3.06
CA TYR A 24 -1.20 0.04 2.30
C TYR A 24 -0.97 0.30 0.82
N ALA A 25 -1.21 -0.71 0.00
CA ALA A 25 -1.22 -0.60 -1.45
C ALA A 25 -2.66 -0.33 -1.92
N VAL A 26 -2.95 0.86 -2.44
CA VAL A 26 -4.31 1.26 -2.85
C VAL A 26 -4.40 1.23 -4.36
N ASP A 27 -5.25 0.37 -4.93
CA ASP A 27 -5.33 0.12 -6.38
C ASP A 27 -3.94 -0.04 -7.04
N PRO A 28 -3.08 -0.92 -6.49
CA PRO A 28 -1.68 -0.96 -6.89
C PRO A 28 -1.49 -1.40 -8.34
N ASP A 29 -0.47 -0.82 -8.98
CA ASP A 29 0.11 -1.36 -10.20
C ASP A 29 0.58 -2.82 -10.03
N ASP A 30 0.81 -3.53 -11.13
CA ASP A 30 1.14 -4.97 -11.10
C ASP A 30 2.41 -5.27 -10.28
N THR A 31 3.38 -4.36 -10.30
CA THR A 31 4.64 -4.50 -9.57
C THR A 31 4.41 -4.37 -8.07
N LEU A 32 3.71 -3.31 -7.64
CA LEU A 32 3.39 -3.08 -6.25
C LEU A 32 2.43 -4.15 -5.72
N ARG A 33 1.48 -4.63 -6.53
CA ARG A 33 0.56 -5.72 -6.17
C ARG A 33 1.34 -6.99 -5.82
N ARG A 34 2.28 -7.40 -6.66
CA ARG A 34 3.12 -8.58 -6.42
C ARG A 34 3.90 -8.42 -5.11
N ILE A 35 4.54 -7.27 -4.91
CA ILE A 35 5.34 -7.00 -3.70
C ILE A 35 4.46 -6.99 -2.45
N ALA A 36 3.29 -6.35 -2.51
CA ALA A 36 2.34 -6.30 -1.41
C ALA A 36 1.86 -7.70 -1.02
N GLN A 37 1.58 -8.58 -2.00
CA GLN A 37 1.24 -9.98 -1.75
C GLN A 37 2.40 -10.75 -1.12
N GLU A 38 3.62 -10.63 -1.66
CA GLU A 38 4.82 -11.28 -1.14
C GLU A 38 5.14 -10.88 0.30
N ARG A 39 4.86 -9.62 0.65
CA ARG A 39 5.15 -9.04 1.98
C ARG A 39 3.96 -9.03 2.93
N ASN A 40 2.81 -9.58 2.52
CA ASN A 40 1.55 -9.54 3.27
C ASN A 40 1.14 -8.11 3.68
N TRP A 41 1.35 -7.13 2.80
CA TRP A 41 0.82 -5.78 2.97
C TRP A 41 -0.66 -5.74 2.64
N ASN A 42 -1.38 -4.81 3.27
CA ASN A 42 -2.78 -4.61 2.98
C ASN A 42 -2.95 -4.03 1.59
N ILE A 43 -3.85 -4.62 0.80
CA ILE A 43 -4.24 -4.10 -0.51
C ILE A 43 -5.67 -3.59 -0.39
N ALA A 44 -5.89 -2.34 -0.74
CA ALA A 44 -7.20 -1.71 -0.74
C ALA A 44 -7.55 -1.22 -2.14
N THR A 45 -8.82 -0.92 -2.37
CA THR A 45 -9.33 -0.36 -3.62
C THR A 45 -10.16 0.88 -3.35
N PHE A 46 -9.95 1.94 -4.11
CA PHE A 46 -10.68 3.19 -4.02
C PHE A 46 -11.87 3.19 -4.99
N ARG A 47 -13.10 3.21 -4.45
CA ARG A 47 -14.33 3.26 -5.25
C ARG A 47 -15.26 4.35 -4.73
N ASN A 48 -15.78 5.17 -5.64
CA ASN A 48 -16.78 6.21 -5.34
C ASN A 48 -16.38 7.14 -4.18
N GLY A 49 -15.08 7.46 -4.03
CA GLY A 49 -14.60 8.31 -2.94
C GLY A 49 -14.27 7.59 -1.63
N VAL A 50 -14.38 6.25 -1.58
CA VAL A 50 -14.19 5.44 -0.38
C VAL A 50 -13.12 4.37 -0.60
N ILE A 51 -12.22 4.20 0.36
CA ILE A 51 -11.25 3.09 0.39
C ILE A 51 -11.96 1.84 0.92
N ILE A 52 -11.91 0.77 0.14
CA ILE A 52 -12.39 -0.58 0.47
C ILE A 52 -11.16 -1.43 0.76
N VAL A 53 -10.97 -1.79 2.03
CA VAL A 53 -9.86 -2.64 2.52
C VAL A 53 -10.24 -4.11 2.52
#